data_AF-A0AAU7C6Q3-F1
#
_entry.id   AF-A0AAU7C6Q3-F1
#
_cell.length_a   1.000
_cell.length_b   1.000
_cell.length_c   1.000
_cell.angle_alpha   90.00
_cell.angle_beta   90.00
_cell.angle_gamma   90.00
#
_symmetry.space_group_name_H-M   'P 1'
#
loop_
_entity.id
_entity.type
_entity.pdbx_description
1 polymer ?
#
loop_
_entity_poly.entity_id
_entity_poly.type
_entity_poly.pdbx_seq_one_letter_code
_entity_poly.pdbx_strand_id
1 'polypeptide(L)'
;MPKMLILRGNSGPNYPDESGKPHNYDKGALHEQAAVEYARRKGYQGLVLDISGDPDRRPGKTRATSPQTLLALTTLETDDSITGLYGFSGGGYNVWWILRTLGPKVLSRLKLVVVLGAPDRPASEYEARNFGAGWELVYKKDPPKGHMFGPEQLLQETPDLDSGPPRKHHETERRDW
;
A
#
# COMPACT_ATOMS: atom_id res chain seq x y z
N MET A 1 -17.62 -5.02 2.21
CA MET A 1 -16.18 -5.26 2.43
C MET A 1 -15.52 -3.92 2.69
N PRO A 2 -14.65 -3.78 3.71
CA PRO A 2 -13.91 -2.53 3.92
C PRO A 2 -12.95 -2.26 2.74
N LYS A 3 -12.61 -1.00 2.51
CA LYS A 3 -11.70 -0.58 1.43
C LYS A 3 -10.32 -0.20 1.96
N MET A 4 -9.30 -0.44 1.15
CA MET A 4 -7.94 0.03 1.37
C MET A 4 -7.56 1.03 0.28
N LEU A 5 -7.27 2.26 0.68
CA LEU A 5 -6.76 3.27 -0.23
C LEU A 5 -5.28 3.01 -0.52
N ILE A 6 -4.93 2.81 -1.79
CA ILE A 6 -3.58 2.46 -2.23
C ILE A 6 -2.99 3.66 -2.98
N LEU A 7 -1.86 4.16 -2.47
CA LEU A 7 -1.13 5.30 -2.99
C LEU A 7 0.08 4.83 -3.82
N ARG A 8 0.11 5.23 -5.10
CA ARG A 8 1.23 4.96 -6.02
C ARG A 8 2.49 5.72 -5.62
N GLY A 9 3.63 5.24 -6.08
CA GLY A 9 4.93 5.89 -5.98
C GLY A 9 5.07 7.15 -6.83
N ASN A 10 6.27 7.72 -6.85
CA ASN A 10 6.61 8.84 -7.73
C ASN A 10 6.45 8.42 -9.20
N SER A 11 6.23 9.38 -10.10
CA SER A 11 6.29 9.11 -11.54
C SER A 11 7.75 8.92 -11.98
N GLY A 12 7.96 8.18 -13.06
CA GLY A 12 9.30 8.05 -13.62
C GLY A 12 9.38 7.21 -14.89
N PRO A 13 10.26 7.60 -15.83
CA PRO A 13 10.56 6.79 -17.00
C PRO A 13 11.56 5.69 -16.62
N ASN A 14 11.26 4.44 -16.95
CA ASN A 14 12.14 3.26 -16.83
C ASN A 14 12.19 2.58 -15.45
N TYR A 15 11.16 2.70 -14.62
CA TYR A 15 11.02 1.73 -13.53
C TYR A 15 10.68 0.35 -14.11
N PRO A 16 11.26 -0.74 -13.57
CA PRO A 16 10.86 -2.08 -14.01
C PRO A 16 9.39 -2.32 -13.71
N ASP A 17 8.69 -2.99 -14.62
CA ASP A 17 7.35 -3.55 -14.43
C ASP A 17 7.39 -4.88 -13.67
N GLU A 18 6.23 -5.52 -13.50
CA GLU A 18 6.10 -6.81 -12.80
C GLU A 18 6.93 -7.94 -13.45
N SER A 19 7.26 -7.82 -14.73
CA SER A 19 8.13 -8.74 -15.48
C SER A 19 9.61 -8.36 -15.44
N GLY A 20 9.94 -7.22 -14.83
CA GLY A 20 11.29 -6.67 -14.76
C GLY A 20 11.69 -5.81 -15.96
N LYS A 21 10.77 -5.48 -16.87
CA LYS A 21 11.06 -4.68 -18.06
C LYS A 21 10.86 -3.19 -17.80
N PRO A 22 11.65 -2.28 -18.40
CA PRO A 22 11.45 -0.85 -18.24
C PRO A 22 10.04 -0.42 -18.69
N HIS A 23 9.35 0.32 -17.83
CA HIS A 23 8.03 0.89 -18.06
C HIS A 23 8.01 2.37 -17.67
N ASN A 24 7.14 3.15 -18.34
CA ASN A 24 6.94 4.55 -18.02
C ASN A 24 5.71 4.72 -17.13
N TYR A 25 5.92 5.04 -15.86
CA TYR A 25 4.85 5.26 -14.90
C TYR A 25 4.53 6.75 -14.79
N ASP A 26 3.79 7.28 -15.76
CA ASP A 26 3.38 8.69 -15.80
C ASP A 26 2.44 9.07 -14.63
N LYS A 27 1.60 8.13 -14.20
CA LYS A 27 0.67 8.28 -13.06
C LYS A 27 1.21 7.75 -11.74
N GLY A 28 2.50 7.44 -11.66
CA GLY A 28 3.15 6.95 -10.44
C GLY A 28 3.39 5.45 -10.44
N ALA A 29 4.57 5.07 -9.98
CA ALA A 29 5.04 3.69 -10.01
C ALA A 29 4.30 2.82 -9.00
N LEU A 30 3.75 1.68 -9.44
CA LEU A 30 3.17 0.67 -8.56
C LEU A 30 3.00 -0.64 -9.33
N HIS A 31 3.43 -1.75 -8.75
CA HIS A 31 3.01 -3.07 -9.19
C HIS A 31 1.62 -3.36 -8.64
N GLU A 32 0.61 -2.93 -9.39
CA GLU A 32 -0.75 -2.77 -8.90
C GLU A 32 -1.40 -4.11 -8.52
N GLN A 33 -1.16 -5.14 -9.32
CA GLN A 33 -1.71 -6.46 -9.08
C GLN A 33 -1.29 -7.00 -7.70
N ALA A 34 -0.02 -6.82 -7.33
CA ALA A 34 0.49 -7.29 -6.04
C ALA A 34 -0.10 -6.49 -4.87
N ALA A 35 -0.25 -5.17 -5.00
CA ALA A 35 -0.82 -4.32 -3.97
C ALA A 35 -2.33 -4.58 -3.74
N VAL A 36 -3.09 -4.76 -4.81
CA VAL A 36 -4.53 -5.07 -4.74
C VAL A 36 -4.75 -6.48 -4.19
N GLU A 37 -3.96 -7.47 -4.60
CA GLU A 37 -4.05 -8.82 -4.05
C GLU A 37 -3.65 -8.87 -2.57
N TYR A 38 -2.65 -8.08 -2.15
CA TYR A 38 -2.34 -7.92 -0.73
C TYR A 38 -3.55 -7.36 0.05
N ALA A 39 -4.20 -6.32 -0.47
CA ALA A 39 -5.40 -5.75 0.14
C ALA A 39 -6.49 -6.82 0.30
N ARG A 40 -6.72 -7.64 -0.75
CA ARG A 40 -7.67 -8.75 -0.73
C ARG A 40 -7.33 -9.78 0.35
N ARG A 41 -6.08 -10.23 0.46
CA ARG A 41 -5.63 -11.18 1.51
C ARG A 41 -5.80 -10.63 2.93
N LYS A 42 -5.80 -9.30 3.07
CA LYS A 42 -6.10 -8.59 4.33
C LYS A 42 -7.60 -8.31 4.52
N GLY A 43 -8.48 -8.78 3.65
CA GLY A 43 -9.94 -8.63 3.74
C GLY A 43 -10.47 -7.30 3.22
N TYR A 44 -9.69 -6.58 2.41
CA TYR A 44 -10.05 -5.28 1.85
C TYR A 44 -10.31 -5.35 0.33
N GLN A 45 -11.21 -4.50 -0.14
CA GLN A 45 -11.23 -4.10 -1.54
C GLN A 45 -10.15 -3.04 -1.77
N GLY A 46 -9.16 -3.31 -2.62
CA GLY A 46 -8.15 -2.33 -3.01
C GLY A 46 -8.74 -1.20 -3.86
N LEU A 47 -8.46 0.04 -3.48
CA LEU A 47 -8.82 1.25 -4.22
C LEU A 47 -7.54 2.04 -4.54
N VAL A 48 -7.06 1.93 -5.77
CA VAL A 48 -5.83 2.59 -6.21
C VAL A 48 -6.13 4.02 -6.62
N LEU A 49 -5.45 4.99 -6.03
CA LEU A 49 -5.51 6.37 -6.51
C LEU A 49 -4.67 6.51 -7.78
N ASP A 50 -5.33 6.89 -8.87
CA ASP A 50 -4.71 7.06 -10.19
C ASP A 50 -3.97 8.41 -10.31
N ILE A 51 -3.03 8.64 -9.40
CA ILE A 51 -2.23 9.86 -9.32
C ILE A 51 -0.85 9.58 -8.71
N SER A 52 0.17 10.26 -9.23
CA SER A 52 1.54 10.02 -8.79
C SER A 52 1.80 10.53 -7.38
N GLY A 53 2.64 9.80 -6.66
CA GLY A 53 3.13 10.19 -5.35
C GLY A 53 4.21 11.27 -5.40
N ASP A 54 4.34 12.04 -6.48
CA ASP A 54 5.38 13.05 -6.60
C ASP A 54 5.21 14.18 -5.56
N PRO A 55 6.31 14.78 -5.07
CA PRO A 55 6.22 15.96 -4.23
C PRO A 55 5.72 17.17 -5.03
N ASP A 56 5.06 18.11 -4.36
CA ASP A 56 4.81 19.44 -4.93
C ASP A 56 6.13 20.23 -4.97
N ARG A 57 6.61 20.51 -6.18
CA ARG A 57 7.93 21.15 -6.41
C ARG A 57 7.90 22.68 -6.41
N ARG A 58 6.74 23.30 -6.16
CA ARG A 58 6.65 24.77 -6.07
C ARG A 58 7.37 25.27 -4.80
N PRO A 59 7.95 26.48 -4.83
CA PRO A 59 8.63 27.04 -3.66
C PRO A 59 7.75 27.06 -2.40
N GLY A 60 8.31 26.62 -1.27
CA GLY A 60 7.61 26.57 0.02
C GLY A 60 6.56 25.46 0.15
N LYS A 61 6.42 24.56 -0.84
CA LYS A 61 5.51 23.41 -0.79
C LYS A 61 6.23 22.16 -0.30
N THR A 62 5.46 21.23 0.25
CA THR A 62 5.94 19.93 0.74
C THR A 62 5.03 18.83 0.20
N ARG A 63 5.33 17.58 0.55
CA ARG A 63 4.43 16.44 0.30
C ARG A 63 3.06 16.58 0.98
N ALA A 64 2.91 17.47 1.98
CA ALA A 64 1.60 17.81 2.55
C ALA A 64 0.62 18.39 1.51
N THR A 65 1.15 19.05 0.49
CA THR A 65 0.35 19.71 -0.55
C THR A 65 0.52 19.04 -1.91
N SER A 66 1.09 17.83 -1.97
CA SER A 66 1.13 17.08 -3.22
C SER A 66 -0.29 16.76 -3.68
N PRO A 67 -0.54 16.69 -5.01
CA PRO A 67 -1.85 16.31 -5.53
C PRO A 67 -2.38 14.99 -4.95
N GLN A 68 -1.52 13.98 -4.77
CA GLN A 68 -1.92 12.71 -4.18
C GLN A 68 -2.30 12.84 -2.71
N THR A 69 -1.56 13.61 -1.90
CA THR A 69 -1.91 13.84 -0.49
C THR A 69 -3.26 14.52 -0.36
N LEU A 70 -3.50 15.58 -1.14
CA LEU A 70 -4.76 16.32 -1.09
C LEU A 70 -5.94 15.44 -1.52
N LEU A 71 -5.79 14.67 -2.61
CA LEU A 71 -6.83 13.75 -3.06
C LEU A 71 -7.08 12.66 -2.02
N ALA A 72 -6.04 12.07 -1.44
CA ALA A 72 -6.17 11.03 -0.42
C ALA A 72 -6.90 11.55 0.84
N LEU A 73 -6.61 12.77 1.29
CA LEU A 73 -7.32 13.41 2.39
C LEU A 73 -8.81 13.54 2.09
N THR A 74 -9.17 14.10 0.92
CA THR A 74 -10.57 14.23 0.51
C THR A 74 -11.25 12.86 0.39
N THR A 75 -10.60 11.87 -0.21
CA THR A 75 -11.15 10.51 -0.35
C THR A 75 -11.39 9.85 1.01
N LEU A 76 -10.46 10.00 1.96
CA LEU A 76 -10.63 9.46 3.31
C LEU A 76 -11.74 10.21 4.08
N GLU A 77 -11.83 11.52 3.96
CA GLU A 77 -12.90 12.27 4.63
C GLU A 77 -14.30 11.94 4.10
N THR A 78 -14.42 11.64 2.81
CA THR A 78 -15.71 11.45 2.13
C THR A 78 -16.20 10.01 2.10
N ASP A 79 -15.31 9.01 2.07
CA ASP A 79 -15.67 7.59 2.05
C ASP A 79 -15.30 6.92 3.38
N ASP A 80 -16.32 6.64 4.20
CA ASP A 80 -16.17 6.00 5.51
C ASP A 80 -15.92 4.49 5.45
N SER A 81 -16.13 3.86 4.28
CA SER A 81 -15.80 2.45 4.07
C SER A 81 -14.29 2.21 3.96
N ILE A 82 -13.49 3.28 3.78
CA ILE A 82 -12.03 3.19 3.75
C ILE A 82 -11.48 3.15 5.18
N THR A 83 -10.96 1.98 5.54
CA THR A 83 -10.34 1.71 6.84
C THR A 83 -8.91 1.20 6.71
N GLY A 84 -8.41 0.95 5.49
CA GLY A 84 -7.00 0.67 5.21
C GLY A 84 -6.33 1.80 4.43
N LEU A 85 -5.06 2.05 4.71
CA LEU A 85 -4.21 2.99 3.97
C LEU A 85 -2.88 2.30 3.60
N TYR A 86 -2.51 2.34 2.33
CA TYR A 86 -1.30 1.73 1.80
C TYR A 86 -0.54 2.76 0.98
N GLY A 87 0.76 2.91 1.23
CA GLY A 87 1.64 3.77 0.44
C GLY A 87 2.90 3.06 0.02
N PHE A 88 3.19 3.13 -1.27
CA PHE A 88 4.45 2.66 -1.86
C PHE A 88 5.30 3.83 -2.35
N SER A 89 6.60 3.83 -2.06
CA SER A 89 7.57 4.82 -2.57
C SER A 89 7.11 6.26 -2.32
N GLY A 90 6.96 7.09 -3.37
CA GLY A 90 6.28 8.40 -3.33
C GLY A 90 5.03 8.45 -2.45
N GLY A 91 4.13 7.48 -2.60
CA GLY A 91 2.93 7.35 -1.79
C GLY A 91 3.22 6.97 -0.34
N GLY A 92 4.24 6.14 -0.10
CA GLY A 92 4.73 5.83 1.25
C GLY A 92 5.20 7.08 1.99
N TYR A 93 5.95 7.97 1.32
CA TYR A 93 6.35 9.26 1.88
C TYR A 93 5.14 10.15 2.16
N ASN A 94 4.10 10.08 1.33
CA ASN A 94 2.88 10.87 1.52
C ASN A 94 2.02 10.38 2.70
N VAL A 95 2.07 9.09 3.06
CA VAL A 95 1.31 8.53 4.20
C VAL A 95 1.56 9.31 5.49
N TRP A 96 2.81 9.66 5.80
CA TRP A 96 3.12 10.42 7.02
C TRP A 96 2.40 11.78 7.06
N TRP A 97 2.40 12.49 5.94
CA TRP A 97 1.73 13.79 5.82
C TRP A 97 0.22 13.67 5.91
N ILE A 98 -0.35 12.61 5.34
CA ILE A 98 -1.77 12.30 5.43
C ILE A 98 -2.16 12.07 6.90
N LEU A 99 -1.49 11.15 7.60
CA LEU A 99 -1.80 10.82 9.00
C LEU A 99 -1.67 12.04 9.93
N ARG A 100 -0.70 12.91 9.68
CA ARG A 100 -0.50 14.17 10.43
C ARG A 100 -1.61 15.20 10.21
N THR A 101 -2.36 15.09 9.12
CA THR A 101 -3.38 16.08 8.71
C THR A 101 -4.78 15.61 9.05
N LEU A 102 -5.04 14.31 9.03
CA LEU A 102 -6.36 13.73 9.30
C LEU A 102 -6.88 14.10 10.69
N GLY A 103 -8.17 14.41 10.77
CA GLY A 103 -8.85 14.61 12.05
C GLY A 103 -9.05 13.30 12.84
N PRO A 104 -9.28 13.38 14.17
CA PRO A 104 -9.39 12.21 15.05
C PRO A 104 -10.45 11.18 14.61
N LYS A 105 -11.58 11.65 14.05
CA LYS A 105 -12.65 10.78 13.55
C LYS A 105 -12.14 9.85 12.45
N VAL A 106 -11.37 10.36 11.49
CA VAL A 106 -10.84 9.55 10.38
C VAL A 106 -9.70 8.66 10.86
N LEU A 107 -8.82 9.18 11.72
CA LEU A 107 -7.74 8.40 12.32
C LEU A 107 -8.26 7.18 13.10
N SER A 108 -9.32 7.34 13.90
CA SER A 108 -9.87 6.27 14.75
C SER A 108 -10.46 5.08 13.98
N ARG A 109 -10.90 5.29 12.73
CA ARG A 109 -11.49 4.23 11.91
C ARG A 109 -10.46 3.45 11.09
N LEU A 110 -9.25 4.00 10.89
CA LEU A 110 -8.17 3.25 10.24
C LEU A 110 -7.80 2.03 11.10
N LYS A 111 -7.66 0.88 10.44
CA LYS A 111 -7.32 -0.41 11.04
C LYS A 111 -5.98 -0.95 10.57
N LEU A 112 -5.53 -0.56 9.37
CA LEU A 112 -4.27 -0.98 8.81
C LEU A 112 -3.61 0.18 8.06
N VAL A 113 -2.34 0.44 8.39
CA VAL A 113 -1.47 1.38 7.67
C VAL A 113 -0.26 0.61 7.14
N VAL A 114 -0.01 0.72 5.84
CA VAL A 114 1.11 0.08 5.16
C VAL A 114 2.02 1.13 4.54
N VAL A 115 3.32 1.07 4.83
CA VAL A 115 4.34 1.96 4.29
C VAL A 115 5.48 1.11 3.72
N LEU A 116 5.67 1.17 2.40
CA LEU A 116 6.69 0.40 1.68
C LEU A 116 7.65 1.32 0.93
N GLY A 117 8.96 1.04 1.07
CA GLY A 117 10.00 1.70 0.27
C GLY A 117 10.12 3.20 0.48
N ALA A 118 9.71 3.70 1.64
CA ALA A 118 9.77 5.13 1.98
C ALA A 118 10.42 5.37 3.35
N PRO A 119 11.72 5.06 3.52
CA PRO A 119 12.33 5.01 4.85
C PRO A 119 12.90 6.34 5.36
N ASP A 120 12.45 7.49 4.84
CA ASP A 120 12.95 8.80 5.29
C ASP A 120 12.65 9.07 6.77
N ARG A 121 11.60 8.42 7.29
CA ARG A 121 11.17 8.46 8.69
C ARG A 121 11.13 7.07 9.28
N PRO A 122 11.55 6.87 10.53
CA PRO A 122 11.51 5.56 11.18
C PRO A 122 10.08 5.09 11.39
N ALA A 123 9.88 3.77 11.44
CA ALA A 123 8.58 3.15 11.68
C ALA A 123 7.87 3.68 12.93
N SER A 124 8.64 4.03 13.98
CA SER A 124 8.13 4.58 15.23
C SER A 124 7.34 5.88 15.04
N GLU A 125 7.57 6.65 13.97
CA GLU A 125 6.79 7.86 13.68
C GLU A 125 5.39 7.57 13.13
N TYR A 126 5.15 6.37 12.58
CA TYR A 126 3.88 5.96 11.98
C TYR A 126 2.98 5.15 12.93
N GLU A 127 3.45 4.90 14.15
CA GLU A 127 2.71 4.10 15.12
C GLU A 127 1.42 4.80 15.56
N ALA A 128 0.33 4.03 15.64
CA ALA A 128 -1.01 4.54 15.93
C ALA A 128 -1.12 5.35 17.22
N ARG A 129 -0.31 5.02 18.23
CA ARG A 129 -0.25 5.73 19.52
C ARG A 129 0.12 7.20 19.38
N ASN A 130 0.93 7.57 18.37
CA ASN A 130 1.33 8.96 18.13
C ASN A 130 0.17 9.83 17.61
N PHE A 131 -0.93 9.19 17.20
CA PHE A 131 -2.09 9.82 16.60
C PHE A 131 -3.39 9.55 17.39
N GLY A 132 -3.29 8.95 18.59
CA GLY A 132 -4.47 8.59 19.39
C GLY A 132 -5.36 7.54 18.72
N ALA A 133 -4.78 6.61 17.96
CA ALA A 133 -5.49 5.62 17.17
C ALA A 133 -5.01 4.18 17.45
N GLY A 134 -5.56 3.20 16.74
CA GLY A 134 -5.32 1.77 16.99
C GLY A 134 -5.13 0.90 15.74
N TRP A 135 -4.52 1.42 14.67
CA TRP A 135 -4.21 0.61 13.48
C TRP A 135 -3.01 -0.33 13.70
N GLU A 136 -3.00 -1.44 12.97
CA GLU A 136 -1.80 -2.22 12.70
C GLU A 136 -0.88 -1.42 11.74
N LEU A 137 0.42 -1.40 12.04
CA LEU A 137 1.42 -0.82 11.15
C LEU A 137 2.23 -1.92 10.47
N VAL A 138 2.23 -1.93 9.14
CA VAL A 138 3.16 -2.69 8.31
C VAL A 138 4.14 -1.73 7.68
N TYR A 139 5.40 -1.80 8.08
CA TYR A 139 6.46 -0.93 7.58
C TYR A 139 7.60 -1.79 7.04
N LYS A 140 7.95 -1.61 5.76
CA LYS A 140 9.04 -2.36 5.12
C LYS A 140 9.95 -1.44 4.30
N LYS A 141 11.24 -1.70 4.41
CA LYS A 141 12.26 -1.15 3.50
C LYS A 141 12.26 -1.91 2.19
N ASP A 142 13.06 -1.42 1.23
CA ASP A 142 13.21 -2.06 -0.07
C ASP A 142 13.73 -3.51 0.07
N PRO A 143 13.17 -4.46 -0.68
CA PRO A 143 13.64 -5.83 -0.69
C PRO A 143 14.94 -5.97 -1.52
N PRO A 144 15.71 -7.06 -1.34
CA PRO A 144 16.91 -7.32 -2.13
C PRO A 144 16.68 -7.36 -3.65
N LYS A 145 15.48 -7.76 -4.09
CA LYS A 145 15.08 -7.80 -5.50
C LYS A 145 14.94 -6.41 -6.14
N GLY A 146 14.92 -5.36 -5.32
CA GLY A 146 14.86 -3.96 -5.75
C GLY A 146 13.57 -3.25 -5.32
N HIS A 147 13.65 -1.91 -5.30
CA HIS A 147 12.61 -1.02 -4.79
C HIS A 147 11.19 -1.32 -5.34
N MET A 148 11.07 -1.50 -6.66
CA MET A 148 9.78 -1.77 -7.32
C MET A 148 9.11 -3.07 -6.89
N PHE A 149 9.87 -4.04 -6.39
CA PHE A 149 9.35 -5.35 -5.99
C PHE A 149 8.91 -5.43 -4.51
N GLY A 150 8.82 -4.27 -3.84
CA GLY A 150 8.27 -4.17 -2.49
C GLY A 150 6.85 -4.75 -2.35
N PRO A 151 5.90 -4.43 -3.25
CA PRO A 151 4.56 -5.01 -3.23
C PRO A 151 4.54 -6.54 -3.32
N GLU A 152 5.33 -7.15 -4.20
CA GLU A 152 5.41 -8.60 -4.35
C GLU A 152 6.02 -9.27 -3.13
N GLN A 153 7.11 -8.72 -2.59
CA GLN A 153 7.71 -9.25 -1.38
C GLN A 153 6.71 -9.25 -0.24
N LEU A 154 5.97 -8.14 -0.05
CA LEU A 154 4.94 -8.07 0.98
C LEU A 154 3.82 -9.09 0.74
N LEU A 155 3.38 -9.25 -0.52
CA LEU A 155 2.36 -10.21 -0.87
C LEU A 155 2.80 -11.66 -0.58
N GLN A 156 4.03 -12.02 -0.93
CA GLN A 156 4.59 -13.36 -0.67
C GLN A 156 4.65 -13.68 0.83
N GLU A 157 4.96 -12.68 1.65
CA GLU A 157 4.98 -12.80 3.12
C GLU A 157 3.57 -12.84 3.74
N THR A 158 2.52 -12.56 2.96
CA THR A 158 1.15 -12.48 3.45
C THR A 158 0.38 -13.75 3.10
N PRO A 159 -0.01 -14.58 4.10
CA PRO A 159 -0.79 -15.78 3.87
C PRO A 159 -2.09 -15.47 3.12
N ASP A 160 -2.50 -16.36 2.23
CA ASP A 160 -3.82 -16.29 1.62
C ASP A 160 -4.81 -17.09 2.46
N LEU A 161 -5.63 -16.37 3.23
CA LEU A 161 -6.60 -16.98 4.15
C LEU A 161 -7.74 -17.73 3.41
N ASP A 162 -7.93 -17.45 2.12
CA ASP A 162 -8.92 -18.14 1.27
C ASP A 162 -8.33 -19.38 0.58
N SER A 163 -7.00 -19.51 0.59
CA SER A 163 -6.34 -20.77 0.23
C SER A 163 -6.49 -21.73 1.41
N GLY A 164 -7.62 -22.46 1.44
CA GLY A 164 -7.80 -23.57 2.39
C GLY A 164 -6.61 -24.54 2.35
N PRO A 165 -6.47 -25.44 3.35
CA PRO A 165 -5.37 -26.40 3.37
C PRO A 165 -5.28 -27.13 2.03
N PRO A 166 -4.06 -27.45 1.55
CA PRO A 166 -3.89 -28.13 0.28
C PRO A 166 -4.79 -29.35 0.24
N ARG A 167 -5.70 -29.42 -0.74
CA ARG A 167 -6.51 -30.62 -0.96
C ARG A 167 -5.51 -31.75 -1.18
N LYS A 168 -5.42 -32.67 -0.22
CA LYS A 168 -4.68 -33.92 -0.41
C LYS A 168 -5.28 -34.56 -1.66
N HIS A 169 -4.50 -34.62 -2.73
CA HIS A 169 -4.82 -35.51 -3.83
C HIS A 169 -4.87 -36.91 -3.23
N HIS A 170 -6.06 -37.46 -3.08
CA HIS A 170 -6.24 -38.89 -2.88
C HIS A 170 -5.73 -39.54 -4.16
N GLU A 171 -4.47 -39.96 -4.12
CA GLU A 171 -3.90 -40.90 -5.06
C GLU A 171 -4.70 -42.19 -4.87
N THR A 172 -5.67 -42.40 -5.73
CA THR A 172 -6.45 -43.64 -5.77
C THR A 172 -5.47 -44.73 -6.18
N GLU A 173 -5.04 -45.54 -5.22
CA GLU A 173 -4.34 -46.80 -5.49
C GLU A 173 -5.15 -47.58 -6.53
N ARG A 174 -4.59 -47.72 -7.73
CA ARG A 174 -5.03 -48.76 -8.67
C ARG A 174 -4.67 -50.09 -8.01
N ARG A 175 -5.67 -50.80 -7.54
CA ARG A 175 -5.57 -52.24 -7.33
C ARG A 175 -5.78 -52.89 -8.69
N ASP A 176 -4.67 -53.34 -9.25
CA ASP A 176 -4.67 -54.29 -10.35
C ASP A 176 -5.34 -55.59 -9.86
N TRP A 177 -6.29 -56.09 -10.65
CA TRP A 177 -6.80 -57.46 -10.61
C TRP A 177 -6.41 -58.14 -11.92
#